data_AF-T0YGK5-F1
#
_entry.id   AF-T0YGK5-F1
#
_cell.length_a   1.000
_cell.length_b   1.000
_cell.length_c   1.000
_cell.angle_alpha   90.00
_cell.angle_beta   90.00
_cell.angle_gamma   90.00
#
_symmetry.space_group_name_H-M   'P 1'
#
loop_
_entity.id
_entity.type
_entity.pdbx_description
1 polymer ?
#
loop_
_entity_poly.entity_id
_entity_poly.type
_entity_poly.pdbx_seq_one_letter_code
_entity_poly.pdbx_strand_id
1 'polypeptide(L)' 'MSGAARPKKHIGQHFLHDRDIIERIVAAVAPQPGDALLEIGPGEGVLTLPLLRA' A
#
# COMPACT_ATOMS: atom_id res chain seq x y z
N MET A 1 16.11 -7.32 -9.19
CA MET A 1 14.95 -6.42 -9.33
C MET A 1 13.90 -7.19 -10.11
N SER A 2 12.83 -7.66 -9.47
CA SER A 2 11.71 -8.28 -10.18
C SER A 2 11.02 -7.20 -11.00
N GLY A 3 10.76 -7.43 -12.29
CA GLY A 3 9.97 -6.51 -13.11
C GLY A 3 8.58 -6.29 -12.53
N ALA A 4 7.99 -5.12 -12.80
CA ALA A 4 6.65 -4.77 -12.33
C ALA A 4 5.65 -5.89 -12.67
N ALA A 5 4.91 -6.35 -11.67
CA ALA A 5 3.95 -7.42 -11.86
C ALA A 5 2.82 -6.92 -12.76
N ARG A 6 2.42 -7.70 -13.78
CA ARG A 6 1.26 -7.33 -14.58
C ARG A 6 -0.02 -7.52 -13.74
N PRO A 7 -0.90 -6.51 -13.63
CA PRO A 7 -2.11 -6.61 -12.82
C PRO A 7 -3.04 -7.68 -13.38
N LYS A 8 -3.49 -8.60 -12.51
CA LYS A 8 -4.52 -9.59 -12.86
C LYS A 8 -5.91 -8.95 -12.79
N LYS A 9 -6.40 -8.49 -13.95
CA LYS A 9 -7.70 -7.80 -14.03
C LYS A 9 -8.90 -8.64 -13.62
N HIS A 10 -8.86 -9.95 -13.82
CA HIS A 10 -9.96 -10.84 -13.44
C HIS A 10 -10.18 -10.96 -11.92
N ILE A 11 -9.19 -10.59 -11.10
CA ILE A 11 -9.34 -10.48 -9.64
C ILE A 11 -9.40 -9.02 -9.16
N GLY A 12 -9.62 -8.06 -10.08
CA GLY A 12 -9.75 -6.64 -9.71
C GLY A 12 -8.46 -6.00 -9.22
N GLN A 13 -7.28 -6.48 -9.65
CA GLN A 13 -6.01 -5.86 -9.24
C GLN A 13 -5.79 -4.51 -9.96
N HIS A 14 -5.73 -3.43 -9.17
CA HIS A 14 -5.36 -2.09 -9.60
C HIS A 14 -4.25 -1.56 -8.69
N PHE A 15 -3.09 -1.25 -9.25
CA PHE A 15 -1.97 -0.74 -8.47
C PHE A 15 -2.06 0.78 -8.32
N LEU A 16 -1.86 1.23 -7.09
CA LEU A 16 -1.78 2.65 -6.75
C LEU A 16 -0.34 3.12 -6.96
N HIS A 17 -0.16 4.18 -7.74
CA HIS A 17 1.17 4.76 -8.02
C HIS A 17 1.27 6.25 -7.67
N ASP A 18 0.13 6.89 -7.37
CA ASP A 18 0.09 8.31 -7.02
C ASP A 18 0.59 8.49 -5.58
N ARG A 19 1.72 9.19 -5.46
CA ARG A 19 2.40 9.41 -4.19
C ARG A 19 1.60 10.29 -3.23
N ASP A 20 0.93 11.32 -3.73
CA ASP A 20 0.18 12.25 -2.87
C ASP A 20 -1.05 11.54 -2.28
N ILE A 21 -1.68 10.67 -3.05
CA ILE A 21 -2.76 9.82 -2.56
C ILE A 21 -2.24 8.82 -1.51
N ILE A 22 -1.09 8.20 -1.74
CA ILE A 22 -0.45 7.30 -0.77
C ILE A 22 -0.20 8.03 0.55
N GLU A 23 0.43 9.21 0.52
CA GLU A 23 0.74 10.00 1.72
C GLU A 23 -0.54 10.41 2.46
N ARG A 24 -1.59 10.80 1.74
CA ARG A 24 -2.91 11.11 2.33
C ARG A 24 -3.57 9.91 2.99
N ILE A 25 -3.47 8.72 2.39
CA ILE A 25 -4.00 7.48 2.99
C ILE A 25 -3.26 7.17 4.28
N VAL A 26 -1.92 7.22 4.27
CA VAL A 26 -1.10 6.96 5.46
C VAL A 26 -1.43 7.95 6.57
N ALA A 27 -1.55 9.24 6.25
CA ALA A 27 -1.94 10.27 7.21
C ALA A 27 -3.35 10.06 7.77
N ALA A 28 -4.29 9.56 6.97
CA ALA A 28 -5.63 9.25 7.44
C ALA A 28 -5.69 8.00 8.34
N VAL A 29 -4.82 7.00 8.09
CA VAL A 29 -4.68 5.83 8.95
C VAL A 29 -3.99 6.20 10.27
N ALA A 30 -3.01 7.13 10.23
CA ALA A 30 -2.28 7.64 11.38
C ALA A 30 -1.75 6.54 12.33
N PRO A 31 -1.01 5.53 11.81
CA PRO A 31 -0.55 4.41 12.63
C PRO A 31 0.33 4.90 13.77
N GLN A 32 0.20 4.28 14.94
CA GLN A 32 1.02 4.56 16.11
C GLN A 32 1.98 3.39 16.42
N PRO A 33 3.13 3.66 17.06
CA PRO A 33 4.02 2.60 17.50
C PRO A 33 3.31 1.59 18.40
N GLY A 34 3.35 0.31 18.00
CA GLY A 34 2.70 -0.79 18.72
C GLY A 34 1.30 -1.15 18.21
N ASP A 35 0.74 -0.39 17.26
CA ASP A 35 -0.51 -0.77 16.62
C ASP A 35 -0.36 -2.07 15.82
N ALA A 36 -1.39 -2.91 15.88
CA ALA A 36 -1.52 -4.09 15.03
C ALA A 36 -2.39 -3.75 13.82
N LEU A 37 -1.77 -3.59 12.64
CA LEU A 37 -2.46 -3.31 11.39
C LEU A 37 -2.61 -4.56 10.51
N LEU A 38 -3.77 -4.69 9.86
CA LEU A 38 -4.02 -5.68 8.82
C LEU A 38 -4.19 -4.98 7.47
N GLU A 39 -3.30 -5.27 6.53
CA GLU A 39 -3.43 -4.84 5.14
C GLU A 39 -3.98 -5.99 4.28
N ILE A 40 -5.05 -5.71 3.53
CA ILE A 40 -5.66 -6.68 2.61
C ILE A 40 -5.27 -6.31 1.18
N GLY A 41 -4.65 -7.24 0.47
CA GLY A 41 -4.24 -7.04 -0.92
C GLY A 41 -3.08 -6.04 -1.06
N PRO A 42 -1.92 -6.27 -0.43
CA PRO A 42 -0.80 -5.31 -0.41
C PRO A 42 -0.20 -5.04 -1.80
N GLY A 43 -0.46 -5.92 -2.78
CA GLY A 43 0.01 -5.74 -4.15
C GLY A 43 1.52 -5.60 -4.21
N GLU A 44 1.99 -4.46 -4.71
CA GLU A 44 3.42 -4.12 -4.80
C GLU A 44 4.00 -3.54 -3.49
N GLY A 45 3.20 -3.47 -2.43
CA GLY A 45 3.61 -2.95 -1.12
C GLY A 45 3.68 -1.43 -1.05
N VAL A 46 2.99 -0.73 -1.95
CA VAL A 46 3.01 0.74 -2.07
C VAL A 46 2.43 1.46 -0.85
N LEU A 47 1.52 0.81 -0.11
CA LEU A 47 1.02 1.29 1.19
C LEU A 47 1.75 0.61 2.36
N THR A 48 2.10 -0.68 2.22
CA THR A 48 2.85 -1.43 3.23
C THR A 48 4.12 -0.70 3.69
N LEU A 49 4.96 -0.25 2.75
CA LEU A 49 6.25 0.35 3.08
C LEU A 49 6.11 1.72 3.76
N PRO A 50 5.26 2.65 3.29
CA PRO A 50 4.99 3.88 4.02
C PRO A 50 4.37 3.66 5.41
N LEU A 51 3.40 2.75 5.54
CA LEU A 51 2.75 2.47 6.83
C LEU A 51 3.75 1.94 7.88
N LEU A 52 4.74 1.14 7.48
CA LEU A 52 5.79 0.65 8.39
C LEU A 52 6.82 1.72 8.79
N ARG A 53 6.89 2.84 8.07
CA ARG A 53 7.84 3.94 8.33
C ARG A 53 7.19 5.12 9.05
N ALA A 54 5.86 5.16 9.09
CA ALA A 54 5.07 6.22 9.70
C ALA A 54 5.11 6.16 11.24
#